data_AF-A0A7N5JHY4-F1
#
_entry.id   AF-A0A7N5JHY4-F1
#
_cell.length_a   1.000
_cell.length_b   1.000
_cell.length_c   1.000
_cell.angle_alpha   90.00
_cell.angle_beta   90.00
_cell.angle_gamma   90.00
#
_symmetry.space_group_name_H-M   'P 1'
#
loop_
_entity.id
_entity.type
_entity.pdbx_description
1 polymer ?
#
loop_
_entity_poly.entity_id
_entity_poly.type
_entity_poly.pdbx_seq_one_letter_code
_entity_poly.pdbx_strand_id
1 'polypeptide(L)'
;MVAALFGCWFRVGGARPGMSGRVRPIGPTVVQTSMSRSQVALLGLGLLLMLLLYVGLPGPPEQTSWLWGGPNVTILAGLTPGNSPIFYREVLPLHRARRVDVVLLHGKAFNSHTWEQLGTLQLLARRGYRAVALDLPGFGNSAPSKEASTEAGRAELLERALRDLEVRNAVLVSPSLSGRYALPFLIRGHHQLRGFVPIAPASTQNYTQEQFWAVKTPTLILYGELDRILARESLRQLRHLPNPLRGEAA
;
A
#
# COMPACT_ATOMS: atom_id res chain seq x y z
N MET A 1 -33.63 19.20 -12.47
CA MET A 1 -34.73 18.30 -12.91
C MET A 1 -34.62 18.12 -14.41
N VAL A 2 -34.80 16.88 -14.91
CA VAL A 2 -35.30 16.50 -16.27
C VAL A 2 -34.56 17.14 -17.47
N ALA A 3 -33.64 16.46 -18.16
CA ALA A 3 -33.88 15.47 -19.24
C ALA A 3 -34.57 16.09 -20.48
N ALA A 4 -33.88 16.23 -21.62
CA ALA A 4 -33.80 15.26 -22.74
C ALA A 4 -35.02 15.30 -23.69
N LEU A 5 -34.78 15.16 -25.01
CA LEU A 5 -35.67 14.71 -26.11
C LEU A 5 -34.86 14.90 -27.42
N PHE A 6 -34.41 13.85 -28.11
CA PHE A 6 -35.13 13.02 -29.10
C PHE A 6 -35.69 13.77 -30.33
N GLY A 7 -35.21 13.35 -31.51
CA GLY A 7 -35.74 13.71 -32.82
C GLY A 7 -35.46 12.57 -33.81
N CYS A 8 -36.41 11.65 -33.95
CA CYS A 8 -36.46 10.72 -35.07
C CYS A 8 -37.18 11.41 -36.25
N TRP A 9 -37.14 10.85 -37.47
CA TRP A 9 -38.27 10.81 -38.43
C TRP A 9 -37.89 9.93 -39.63
N PHE A 10 -38.86 9.16 -40.13
CA PHE A 10 -38.71 8.18 -41.21
C PHE A 10 -39.13 8.77 -42.57
N ARG A 11 -38.59 8.26 -43.68
CA ARG A 11 -39.35 8.10 -44.93
C ARG A 11 -38.85 6.92 -45.77
N VAL A 12 -39.78 6.20 -46.40
CA VAL A 12 -39.56 4.97 -47.18
C VAL A 12 -39.93 5.22 -48.65
N GLY A 13 -39.28 4.53 -49.60
CA GLY A 13 -39.79 4.41 -50.97
C GLY A 13 -38.94 3.56 -51.92
N GLY A 14 -39.59 2.63 -52.64
CA GLY A 14 -39.19 2.21 -53.99
C GLY A 14 -38.34 0.94 -54.18
N ALA A 15 -38.89 -0.02 -54.94
CA ALA A 15 -38.20 -1.16 -55.58
C ALA A 15 -38.23 -0.94 -57.11
N ARG A 16 -37.48 -1.59 -58.02
CA ARG A 16 -36.56 -2.77 -58.11
C ARG A 16 -35.76 -2.55 -59.46
N PRO A 17 -35.03 -3.51 -60.12
CA PRO A 17 -34.52 -4.83 -59.72
C PRO A 17 -33.01 -5.10 -60.04
N GLY A 18 -32.46 -6.13 -59.38
CA GLY A 18 -31.58 -7.18 -59.96
C GLY A 18 -30.31 -6.82 -60.74
N MET A 19 -29.13 -7.01 -60.11
CA MET A 19 -27.93 -7.52 -60.79
C MET A 19 -27.11 -8.43 -59.87
N SER A 20 -26.43 -9.42 -60.48
CA SER A 20 -25.69 -10.49 -59.79
C SER A 20 -24.37 -9.98 -59.17
N GLY A 21 -24.08 -10.38 -57.92
CA GLY A 21 -22.84 -10.04 -57.22
C GLY A 21 -22.46 -11.11 -56.19
N ARG A 22 -21.22 -11.60 -56.23
CA ARG A 22 -20.72 -12.68 -55.35
C ARG A 22 -20.69 -12.25 -53.88
N VAL A 23 -21.21 -13.11 -53.00
CA VAL A 23 -20.87 -13.08 -51.57
C VAL A 23 -19.40 -13.48 -51.40
N ARG A 24 -18.61 -12.66 -50.70
CA ARG A 24 -17.26 -13.02 -50.21
C ARG A 24 -17.31 -13.19 -48.68
N PRO A 25 -16.56 -14.13 -48.10
CA PRO A 25 -16.53 -14.31 -46.65
C PRO A 25 -15.82 -13.14 -45.96
N ILE A 26 -16.35 -12.71 -44.82
CA ILE A 26 -15.74 -11.69 -43.95
C ILE A 26 -14.68 -12.38 -43.09
N GLY A 27 -13.40 -12.08 -43.35
CA GLY A 27 -12.30 -12.47 -42.48
C GLY A 27 -12.23 -11.61 -41.21
N PRO A 28 -11.49 -12.03 -40.17
CA PRO A 28 -11.40 -11.30 -38.92
C PRO A 28 -10.66 -9.96 -39.11
N THR A 29 -11.34 -8.85 -38.81
CA THR A 29 -10.76 -7.52 -38.87
C THR A 29 -9.77 -7.32 -37.72
N VAL A 30 -8.49 -7.58 -37.96
CA VAL A 30 -7.41 -7.18 -37.04
C VAL A 30 -7.32 -5.65 -37.06
N VAL A 31 -7.82 -5.02 -36.00
CA VAL A 31 -7.69 -3.57 -35.81
C VAL A 31 -6.25 -3.27 -35.40
N GLN A 32 -5.39 -3.03 -36.39
CA GLN A 32 -4.06 -2.46 -36.15
C GLN A 32 -4.24 -0.99 -35.71
N THR A 33 -4.12 -0.75 -34.40
CA THR A 33 -4.05 0.61 -33.84
C THR A 33 -2.70 1.24 -34.15
N SER A 34 -2.54 1.76 -35.37
CA SER A 34 -1.36 2.54 -35.75
C SER A 34 -1.33 3.87 -34.99
N MET A 35 -0.47 3.94 -33.97
CA MET A 35 -0.28 5.19 -33.23
C MET A 35 0.39 6.23 -34.12
N SER A 36 -0.15 7.45 -34.15
CA SER A 36 0.45 8.54 -34.90
C SER A 36 1.78 8.95 -34.27
N ARG A 37 2.67 9.55 -35.08
CA ARG A 37 3.93 10.14 -34.57
C ARG A 37 3.69 11.15 -33.45
N SER A 38 2.56 11.88 -33.49
CA SER A 38 2.14 12.79 -32.42
C SER A 38 1.72 12.08 -31.13
N GLN A 39 1.04 10.93 -31.20
CA GLN A 39 0.71 10.13 -30.01
C GLN A 39 1.96 9.55 -29.34
N VAL A 40 2.93 9.07 -30.12
CA VAL A 40 4.21 8.60 -29.58
C VAL A 40 4.99 9.75 -28.94
N ALA A 41 5.03 10.93 -29.56
CA ALA A 41 5.65 12.12 -28.99
C ALA A 41 4.97 12.58 -27.68
N LEU A 42 3.63 12.54 -27.61
CA LEU A 42 2.89 12.87 -26.39
C LEU A 42 3.15 11.88 -25.24
N LEU A 43 3.27 10.58 -25.54
CA LEU A 43 3.67 9.57 -24.55
C LEU A 43 5.11 9.79 -24.07
N GLY A 44 6.04 10.09 -24.98
CA GLY A 44 7.42 10.43 -24.65
C GLY A 44 7.52 11.67 -23.76
N LEU A 45 6.78 12.73 -24.11
CA LEU A 45 6.72 13.97 -23.32
C LEU A 45 6.07 13.74 -21.95
N GLY A 46 5.02 12.92 -21.87
CA GLY A 46 4.37 12.54 -20.61
C GLY A 46 5.28 11.72 -19.69
N LEU A 47 6.03 10.76 -20.24
CA LEU A 47 7.03 9.99 -19.50
C LEU A 47 8.21 10.87 -19.05
N LEU A 48 8.68 11.77 -19.91
CA LEU A 48 9.73 12.73 -19.57
C LEU A 48 9.27 13.69 -18.47
N LEU A 49 8.04 14.21 -18.55
CA LEU A 49 7.45 15.04 -17.51
C LEU A 49 7.29 14.27 -16.20
N MET A 50 6.87 13.01 -16.24
CA MET A 50 6.79 12.15 -15.05
C MET A 50 8.17 11.93 -14.42
N LEU A 51 9.21 11.72 -15.25
CA LEU A 51 10.59 11.58 -14.78
C LEU A 51 11.13 12.90 -14.19
N LEU A 52 10.87 14.04 -14.83
CA LEU A 52 11.26 15.36 -14.34
C LEU A 52 10.51 15.75 -13.07
N LEU A 53 9.25 15.37 -12.91
CA LEU A 53 8.52 15.51 -11.64
C LEU A 53 9.10 14.59 -10.56
N TYR A 54 9.52 13.37 -10.91
CA TYR A 54 10.13 12.43 -9.98
C TYR A 54 11.53 12.85 -9.50
N VAL A 55 12.33 13.47 -10.37
CA VAL A 55 13.70 13.95 -10.08
C VAL A 55 13.72 15.39 -9.55
N GLY A 56 12.78 16.23 -9.99
CA GLY A 56 12.68 17.65 -9.66
C GLY A 56 11.80 17.97 -8.45
N LEU A 57 11.04 17.00 -7.92
CA LEU A 57 10.61 17.05 -6.53
C LEU A 57 11.89 17.03 -5.68
N PRO A 58 12.18 18.05 -4.86
CA PRO A 58 13.21 17.88 -3.84
C PRO A 58 12.82 16.66 -3.01
N GLY A 59 13.77 15.77 -2.76
CA GLY A 59 13.59 14.74 -1.74
C GLY A 59 13.07 15.41 -0.46
N PRO A 60 12.26 14.72 0.37
CA PRO A 60 11.87 15.28 1.66
C PRO A 60 13.14 15.82 2.31
N PRO A 61 13.16 17.10 2.72
CA PRO A 61 14.40 17.74 3.13
C PRO A 61 15.07 16.84 4.15
N GLU A 62 16.40 16.69 4.06
CA GLU A 62 17.15 16.14 5.17
C GLU A 62 16.89 17.05 6.37
N GLN A 63 15.85 16.71 7.13
CA GLN A 63 15.62 17.22 8.46
C GLN A 63 16.78 16.67 9.26
N THR A 64 17.84 17.47 9.29
CA THR A 64 19.01 17.32 10.11
C THR A 64 18.54 16.83 11.47
N SER A 65 18.95 15.60 11.76
CA SER A 65 18.43 14.79 12.85
C SER A 65 18.51 15.57 14.16
N TRP A 66 17.37 16.10 14.60
CA TRP A 66 17.29 16.87 15.84
C TRP A 66 17.75 15.99 16.99
N LEU A 67 18.94 16.32 17.46
CA LEU A 67 19.82 15.67 18.44
C LEU A 67 19.11 14.75 19.46
N TRP A 68 18.73 13.55 19.02
CA TRP A 68 18.44 12.43 19.92
C TRP A 68 19.73 11.77 20.41
N GLY A 69 20.66 12.59 20.91
CA GLY A 69 21.91 12.24 21.58
C GLY A 69 21.70 11.57 22.94
N GLY A 70 20.95 10.48 22.94
CA GLY A 70 20.93 9.48 24.00
C GLY A 70 21.82 8.29 23.63
N PRO A 71 21.91 7.26 24.48
CA PRO A 71 22.77 6.10 24.27
C PRO A 71 22.62 5.50 22.86
N ASN A 72 23.75 5.06 22.30
CA ASN A 72 23.84 4.42 20.99
C ASN A 72 22.96 3.17 20.97
N VAL A 73 21.79 3.29 20.35
CA VAL A 73 20.92 2.15 20.09
C VAL A 73 21.52 1.38 18.93
N THR A 74 22.04 0.19 19.20
CA THR A 74 22.47 -0.73 18.14
C THR A 74 21.26 -1.16 17.32
N ILE A 75 21.30 -0.87 16.02
CA ILE A 75 20.33 -1.38 15.05
C ILE A 75 20.92 -2.65 14.44
N LEU A 76 20.24 -3.76 14.65
CA LEU A 76 20.53 -5.03 13.99
C LEU A 76 19.86 -5.02 12.62
N ALA A 77 20.42 -5.73 11.66
CA ALA A 77 19.83 -5.91 10.34
C ALA A 77 20.06 -7.34 9.84
N GLY A 78 19.09 -7.90 9.12
CA GLY A 78 19.16 -9.27 8.65
C GLY A 78 18.10 -9.60 7.61
N LEU A 79 18.05 -10.88 7.24
CA LEU A 79 17.05 -11.47 6.36
C LEU A 79 16.34 -12.60 7.12
N THR A 80 15.02 -12.73 6.95
CA THR A 80 14.30 -13.94 7.41
C THR A 80 14.75 -15.16 6.59
N PRO A 81 14.72 -16.38 7.15
CA PRO A 81 15.04 -17.60 6.40
C PRO A 81 14.00 -17.93 5.31
N GLY A 82 14.36 -18.87 4.43
CA GLY A 82 13.46 -19.46 3.43
C GLY A 82 13.49 -18.82 2.05
N ASN A 83 12.55 -19.23 1.19
CA ASN A 83 12.56 -18.96 -0.26
C ASN A 83 12.13 -17.54 -0.66
N SER A 84 11.50 -16.79 0.26
CA SER A 84 11.09 -15.40 0.08
C SER A 84 11.60 -14.58 1.28
N PRO A 85 12.92 -14.38 1.41
CA PRO A 85 13.51 -13.73 2.57
C PRO A 85 13.12 -12.26 2.64
N ILE A 86 12.69 -11.82 3.81
CA ILE A 86 12.31 -10.44 4.12
C ILE A 86 13.47 -9.79 4.86
N PHE A 87 14.00 -8.69 4.32
CA PHE A 87 14.98 -7.88 5.04
C PHE A 87 14.30 -7.12 6.17
N TYR A 88 14.98 -7.03 7.30
CA TYR A 88 14.51 -6.31 8.47
C TYR A 88 15.63 -5.51 9.13
N ARG A 89 15.22 -4.45 9.83
CA ARG A 89 16.01 -3.72 10.83
C ARG A 89 15.34 -3.89 12.18
N GLU A 90 16.12 -4.15 13.21
CA GLU A 90 15.63 -4.45 14.56
C GLU A 90 16.36 -3.63 15.61
N VAL A 91 15.64 -3.24 16.66
CA VAL A 91 16.20 -2.73 17.90
C VAL A 91 15.64 -3.47 19.10
N LEU A 92 16.51 -3.74 20.06
CA LEU A 92 16.16 -4.29 21.36
C LEU A 92 15.96 -3.16 22.38
N PRO A 93 15.08 -3.33 23.39
CA PRO A 93 14.87 -2.32 24.41
C PRO A 93 16.12 -2.12 25.28
N LEU A 94 16.50 -0.87 25.53
CA LEU A 94 17.70 -0.53 26.32
C LEU A 94 17.56 -0.79 27.83
N HIS A 95 16.32 -0.91 28.31
CA HIS A 95 15.98 -1.04 29.72
C HIS A 95 14.95 -2.18 29.88
N ARG A 96 14.09 -2.11 30.90
CA ARG A 96 13.01 -3.10 31.13
C ARG A 96 12.15 -3.29 29.87
N ALA A 97 12.26 -4.47 29.26
CA ALA A 97 11.45 -4.86 28.12
C ALA A 97 9.95 -4.87 28.45
N ARG A 98 9.15 -4.26 27.58
CA ARG A 98 7.69 -4.38 27.56
C ARG A 98 7.33 -5.68 26.82
N ARG A 99 6.23 -6.33 27.22
CA ARG A 99 5.73 -7.58 26.61
C ARG A 99 4.95 -7.35 25.30
N VAL A 100 5.32 -6.31 24.54
CA VAL A 100 4.65 -5.85 23.31
C VAL A 100 5.75 -5.42 22.34
N ASP A 101 5.81 -6.10 21.21
CA ASP A 101 6.69 -5.76 20.10
C ASP A 101 6.02 -4.71 19.18
N VAL A 102 6.81 -3.91 18.48
CA VAL A 102 6.30 -2.96 17.47
C VAL A 102 6.82 -3.35 16.09
N VAL A 103 5.92 -3.62 15.15
CA VAL A 103 6.25 -3.95 13.76
C VAL A 103 5.96 -2.74 12.89
N LEU A 104 6.97 -2.27 12.17
CA LEU A 104 6.90 -1.11 11.29
C LEU A 104 6.94 -1.57 9.83
N LEU A 105 5.82 -1.42 9.11
CA LEU A 105 5.79 -1.54 7.66
C LEU A 105 6.01 -0.16 7.01
N HIS A 106 6.18 -0.10 5.69
CA HIS A 106 6.46 1.16 4.97
C HIS A 106 5.51 1.44 3.80
N GLY A 107 5.43 2.72 3.40
CA GLY A 107 4.75 3.16 2.19
C GLY A 107 5.59 2.95 0.94
N LYS A 108 5.00 3.13 -0.26
CA LYS A 108 5.66 2.83 -1.56
C LYS A 108 6.99 3.57 -1.79
N ALA A 109 7.13 4.79 -1.24
CA ALA A 109 8.31 5.64 -1.42
C ALA A 109 9.41 5.44 -0.36
N PHE A 110 9.21 4.50 0.57
CA PHE A 110 10.03 4.34 1.78
C PHE A 110 10.46 2.89 1.97
N ASN A 111 11.25 2.62 3.01
CA ASN A 111 11.69 1.28 3.42
C ASN A 111 12.01 1.27 4.94
N SER A 112 12.55 0.17 5.46
CA SER A 112 12.95 0.03 6.88
C SER A 112 13.98 1.07 7.34
N HIS A 113 14.88 1.51 6.45
CA HIS A 113 15.90 2.52 6.78
C HIS A 113 15.27 3.91 7.01
N THR A 114 14.11 4.21 6.39
CA THR A 114 13.38 5.45 6.68
C THR A 114 12.98 5.55 8.16
N TRP A 115 12.58 4.43 8.79
CA TRP A 115 12.24 4.41 10.23
C TRP A 115 13.44 4.59 11.15
N GLU A 116 14.63 4.19 10.70
CA GLU A 116 15.92 4.44 11.36
C GLU A 116 16.36 5.90 11.22
N GLN A 117 16.27 6.48 10.02
CA GLN A 117 16.62 7.88 9.76
C GLN A 117 15.71 8.85 10.53
N LEU A 118 14.41 8.54 10.63
CA LEU A 118 13.45 9.28 11.45
C LEU A 118 13.65 9.11 12.97
N GLY A 119 14.62 8.31 13.43
CA GLY A 119 14.85 8.05 14.85
C GLY A 119 13.77 7.20 15.54
N THR A 120 12.84 6.60 14.78
CA THR A 120 11.64 5.94 15.33
C THR A 120 12.00 4.63 16.05
N LEU A 121 12.91 3.82 15.47
CA LEU A 121 13.42 2.62 16.12
C LEU A 121 14.10 2.99 17.46
N GLN A 122 15.00 3.96 17.42
CA GLN A 122 15.78 4.43 18.56
C GLN A 122 14.88 4.98 19.68
N LEU A 123 13.81 5.69 19.32
CA LEU A 123 12.77 6.14 20.26
C LEU A 123 12.04 4.95 20.91
N LEU A 124 11.60 3.96 20.13
CA LEU A 124 10.89 2.77 20.64
C LEU A 124 11.77 1.95 21.60
N ALA A 125 13.04 1.72 21.24
CA ALA A 125 14.02 1.05 22.08
C ALA A 125 14.22 1.76 23.43
N ARG A 126 14.35 3.09 23.42
CA ARG A 126 14.46 3.92 24.64
C ARG A 126 13.19 3.89 25.50
N ARG A 127 12.01 3.71 24.90
CA ARG A 127 10.71 3.58 25.59
C ARG A 127 10.42 2.14 26.08
N GLY A 128 11.37 1.21 25.89
CA GLY A 128 11.29 -0.16 26.38
C GLY A 128 10.57 -1.14 25.45
N TYR A 129 10.38 -0.78 24.18
CA TYR A 129 9.81 -1.68 23.17
C TYR A 129 10.91 -2.29 22.32
N ARG A 130 10.77 -3.58 22.00
CA ARG A 130 11.42 -4.17 20.82
C ARG A 130 10.72 -3.61 19.58
N ALA A 131 11.48 -3.21 18.56
CA ALA A 131 10.89 -2.73 17.31
C ALA A 131 11.59 -3.34 16.10
N VAL A 132 10.78 -3.77 15.13
CA VAL A 132 11.21 -4.46 13.90
C VAL A 132 10.61 -3.72 12.71
N ALA A 133 11.44 -3.14 11.85
CA ALA A 133 11.03 -2.55 10.59
C ALA A 133 11.32 -3.51 9.43
N LEU A 134 10.30 -3.84 8.64
CA LEU A 134 10.40 -4.81 7.54
C LEU A 134 10.46 -4.09 6.19
N ASP A 135 11.32 -4.54 5.28
CA ASP A 135 11.27 -4.19 3.86
C ASP A 135 10.29 -5.13 3.15
N LEU A 136 9.24 -4.58 2.53
CA LEU A 136 8.25 -5.38 1.81
C LEU A 136 8.86 -5.97 0.52
N PRO A 137 8.38 -7.13 0.03
CA PRO A 137 8.90 -7.78 -1.18
C PRO A 137 9.04 -6.83 -2.39
N GLY A 138 10.27 -6.71 -2.90
CA GLY A 138 10.62 -5.82 -4.02
C GLY A 138 10.92 -4.36 -3.62
N PHE A 139 11.10 -4.07 -2.33
CA PHE A 139 11.48 -2.76 -1.80
C PHE A 139 12.71 -2.88 -0.90
N GLY A 140 13.49 -1.79 -0.81
CA GLY A 140 14.71 -1.76 0.00
C GLY A 140 15.65 -2.91 -0.35
N ASN A 141 15.99 -3.72 0.63
CA ASN A 141 16.87 -4.88 0.51
C ASN A 141 16.10 -6.22 0.38
N SER A 142 14.76 -6.20 0.32
CA SER A 142 13.94 -7.39 0.09
C SER A 142 13.74 -7.68 -1.39
N ALA A 143 14.15 -8.86 -1.84
CA ALA A 143 13.93 -9.30 -3.22
C ALA A 143 12.43 -9.38 -3.57
N PRO A 144 12.04 -9.19 -4.85
CA PRO A 144 10.66 -9.43 -5.29
C PRO A 144 10.26 -10.90 -5.09
N SER A 145 9.07 -11.15 -4.54
CA SER A 145 8.52 -12.50 -4.36
C SER A 145 7.24 -12.69 -5.17
N LYS A 146 7.10 -13.87 -5.80
CA LYS A 146 5.85 -14.27 -6.48
C LYS A 146 4.68 -14.46 -5.51
N GLU A 147 4.94 -14.86 -4.25
CA GLU A 147 3.90 -15.00 -3.21
C GLU A 147 3.18 -13.66 -2.99
N ALA A 148 3.92 -12.54 -3.01
CA ALA A 148 3.38 -11.19 -2.83
C ALA A 148 2.44 -10.69 -3.94
N SER A 149 2.32 -11.42 -5.06
CA SER A 149 1.34 -11.10 -6.12
C SER A 149 -0.11 -11.25 -5.64
N THR A 150 -0.37 -12.22 -4.77
CA THR A 150 -1.72 -12.52 -4.27
C THR A 150 -1.98 -11.92 -2.89
N GLU A 151 -3.25 -11.71 -2.55
CA GLU A 151 -3.64 -11.22 -1.22
C GLU A 151 -3.47 -12.27 -0.10
N ALA A 152 -3.52 -13.56 -0.45
CA ALA A 152 -3.17 -14.65 0.45
C ALA A 152 -1.67 -14.63 0.76
N GLY A 153 -0.82 -14.74 -0.26
CA GLY A 153 0.63 -14.77 -0.11
C GLY A 153 1.20 -13.51 0.55
N ARG A 154 0.60 -12.31 0.38
CA ARG A 154 1.02 -11.11 1.14
C ARG A 154 0.80 -11.23 2.64
N ALA A 155 -0.32 -11.82 3.09
CA ALA A 155 -0.56 -12.05 4.52
C ALA A 155 0.30 -13.20 5.05
N GLU A 156 0.47 -14.28 4.27
CA GLU A 156 1.29 -15.44 4.63
C GLU A 156 2.78 -15.08 4.73
N LEU A 157 3.29 -14.19 3.87
CA LEU A 157 4.64 -13.64 3.97
C LEU A 157 4.81 -12.79 5.24
N LEU A 158 3.82 -11.95 5.58
CA LEU A 158 3.86 -11.15 6.80
C LEU A 158 3.80 -12.06 8.04
N GLU A 159 2.88 -13.02 8.08
CA GLU A 159 2.78 -14.00 9.16
C GLU A 159 4.08 -14.79 9.34
N ARG A 160 4.69 -15.24 8.23
CA ARG A 160 5.98 -15.94 8.23
C ARG A 160 7.09 -15.06 8.77
N ALA A 161 7.24 -13.83 8.29
CA ALA A 161 8.24 -12.91 8.81
C ALA A 161 8.07 -12.64 10.32
N LEU A 162 6.84 -12.49 10.80
CA LEU A 162 6.58 -12.30 12.23
C LEU A 162 6.90 -13.54 13.06
N ARG A 163 6.58 -14.75 12.56
CA ARG A 163 6.91 -16.02 13.22
C ARG A 163 8.42 -16.26 13.25
N ASP A 164 9.10 -16.08 12.13
CA ASP A 164 10.53 -16.37 11.97
C ASP A 164 11.40 -15.38 12.78
N LEU A 165 10.89 -14.16 13.02
CA LEU A 165 11.48 -13.16 13.93
C LEU A 165 10.94 -13.27 15.37
N GLU A 166 10.24 -14.36 15.72
CA GLU A 166 9.63 -14.61 17.03
C GLU A 166 8.83 -13.43 17.62
N VAL A 167 8.18 -12.63 16.77
CA VAL A 167 7.41 -11.45 17.18
C VAL A 167 6.14 -11.87 17.92
N ARG A 168 5.92 -11.32 19.12
CA ARG A 168 4.78 -11.68 19.98
C ARG A 168 4.04 -10.44 20.49
N ASN A 169 2.71 -10.53 20.58
CA ASN A 169 1.83 -9.43 21.05
C ASN A 169 2.08 -8.10 20.33
N ALA A 170 2.14 -8.13 18.99
CA ALA A 170 2.62 -7.01 18.19
C ALA A 170 1.63 -5.85 18.10
N VAL A 171 2.15 -4.62 18.09
CA VAL A 171 1.46 -3.48 17.47
C VAL A 171 1.97 -3.35 16.05
N LEU A 172 1.08 -3.46 15.06
CA LEU A 172 1.42 -3.36 13.64
C LEU A 172 1.15 -1.95 13.10
N VAL A 173 2.19 -1.26 12.66
CA VAL A 173 2.11 0.08 12.04
C VAL A 173 2.16 -0.07 10.52
N SER A 174 1.17 0.50 9.83
CA SER A 174 0.91 0.23 8.40
C SER A 174 0.57 1.51 7.62
N PRO A 175 1.59 2.27 7.13
CA PRO A 175 1.37 3.40 6.25
C PRO A 175 1.12 3.03 4.78
N SER A 176 0.11 3.63 4.16
CA SER A 176 -0.14 3.63 2.71
C SER A 176 -0.08 2.23 2.07
N LEU A 177 0.88 1.96 1.17
CA LEU A 177 1.04 0.70 0.42
C LEU A 177 0.95 -0.56 1.31
N SER A 178 1.53 -0.52 2.51
CA SER A 178 1.55 -1.65 3.43
C SER A 178 0.16 -2.15 3.86
N GLY A 179 -0.90 -1.34 3.67
CA GLY A 179 -2.29 -1.79 3.81
C GLY A 179 -2.62 -3.04 2.99
N ARG A 180 -1.97 -3.24 1.82
CA ARG A 180 -2.08 -4.45 0.98
C ARG A 180 -1.56 -5.74 1.63
N TYR A 181 -0.80 -5.62 2.71
CA TYR A 181 -0.26 -6.72 3.52
C TYR A 181 -0.97 -6.76 4.88
N ALA A 182 -1.11 -5.60 5.53
CA ALA A 182 -1.66 -5.51 6.88
C ALA A 182 -3.17 -5.75 6.96
N LEU A 183 -3.98 -5.28 6.01
CA LEU A 183 -5.43 -5.51 6.03
C LEU A 183 -5.81 -6.99 5.83
N PRO A 184 -5.26 -7.74 4.84
CA PRO A 184 -5.59 -9.16 4.71
C PRO A 184 -5.03 -9.99 5.86
N PHE A 185 -3.95 -9.56 6.51
CA PHE A 185 -3.43 -10.15 7.74
C PHE A 185 -4.31 -9.79 8.97
N LEU A 186 -4.93 -8.62 9.02
CA LEU A 186 -5.84 -8.22 10.10
C LEU A 186 -7.17 -8.98 10.01
N ILE A 187 -7.74 -9.07 8.81
CA ILE A 187 -9.09 -9.60 8.56
C ILE A 187 -9.14 -11.13 8.66
N ARG A 188 -8.02 -11.83 8.44
CA ARG A 188 -7.88 -13.27 8.71
C ARG A 188 -7.89 -13.63 10.21
N GLY A 189 -7.91 -12.64 11.11
CA GLY A 189 -8.14 -12.86 12.54
C GLY A 189 -6.93 -13.29 13.35
N HIS A 190 -5.71 -12.90 12.94
CA HIS A 190 -4.48 -13.37 13.59
C HIS A 190 -4.35 -12.82 15.03
N HIS A 191 -4.48 -13.73 16.01
CA HIS A 191 -4.50 -13.46 17.45
C HIS A 191 -3.24 -12.77 18.02
N GLN A 192 -2.16 -12.68 17.25
CA GLN A 192 -0.89 -12.09 17.70
C GLN A 192 -0.87 -10.56 17.73
N LEU A 193 -1.86 -9.87 17.15
CA LEU A 193 -1.93 -8.41 17.17
C LEU A 193 -2.54 -7.87 18.47
N ARG A 194 -1.70 -7.19 19.26
CA ARG A 194 -2.09 -6.40 20.43
C ARG A 194 -2.71 -5.05 20.04
N GLY A 195 -2.38 -4.53 18.86
CA GLY A 195 -2.96 -3.31 18.31
C GLY A 195 -2.60 -3.09 16.84
N PHE A 196 -3.32 -2.20 16.18
CA PHE A 196 -3.11 -1.82 14.78
C PHE A 196 -3.05 -0.29 14.63
N VAL A 197 -2.09 0.21 13.85
CA VAL A 197 -1.90 1.64 13.58
C VAL A 197 -1.83 1.87 12.06
N PRO A 198 -3.00 1.90 11.38
CA PRO A 198 -3.08 2.27 9.97
C PRO A 198 -2.81 3.76 9.80
N ILE A 199 -1.95 4.11 8.83
CA ILE A 199 -1.68 5.50 8.44
C ILE A 199 -2.07 5.67 6.97
N ALA A 200 -3.29 6.17 6.72
CA ALA A 200 -3.89 6.25 5.38
C ALA A 200 -3.66 5.01 4.47
N PRO A 201 -3.97 3.78 4.93
CA PRO A 201 -3.61 2.54 4.22
C PRO A 201 -4.37 2.38 2.89
N ALA A 202 -3.69 1.79 1.91
CA ALA A 202 -4.28 1.40 0.63
C ALA A 202 -5.10 0.09 0.75
N SER A 203 -6.00 -0.14 -0.21
CA SER A 203 -6.83 -1.34 -0.34
C SER A 203 -7.88 -1.57 0.75
N THR A 204 -8.24 -0.54 1.52
CA THR A 204 -9.37 -0.59 2.45
C THR A 204 -10.72 -0.84 1.77
N GLN A 205 -10.87 -0.41 0.53
CA GLN A 205 -12.07 -0.57 -0.29
C GLN A 205 -12.28 -2.02 -0.78
N ASN A 206 -11.30 -2.91 -0.60
CA ASN A 206 -11.41 -4.32 -0.98
C ASN A 206 -12.24 -5.14 0.02
N TYR A 207 -12.61 -4.56 1.16
CA TYR A 207 -13.22 -5.27 2.28
C TYR A 207 -14.59 -4.69 2.64
N THR A 208 -15.50 -5.56 3.07
CA THR A 208 -16.86 -5.18 3.46
C THR A 208 -16.91 -4.62 4.88
N GLN A 209 -18.02 -3.94 5.19
CA GLN A 209 -18.27 -3.38 6.52
C GLN A 209 -18.31 -4.49 7.59
N GLU A 210 -18.84 -5.66 7.26
CA GLU A 210 -18.91 -6.84 8.13
C GLU A 210 -17.52 -7.40 8.45
N GLN A 211 -16.61 -7.40 7.48
CA GLN A 211 -15.21 -7.79 7.69
C GLN A 211 -14.51 -6.84 8.65
N PHE A 212 -14.73 -5.53 8.55
CA PHE A 212 -14.21 -4.56 9.53
C PHE A 212 -14.85 -4.71 10.92
N TRP A 213 -16.16 -4.96 11.02
CA TRP A 213 -16.83 -5.23 12.30
C TRP A 213 -16.34 -6.52 13.01
N ALA A 214 -15.89 -7.51 12.23
CA ALA A 214 -15.35 -8.76 12.77
C ALA A 214 -13.99 -8.56 13.48
N VAL A 215 -13.17 -7.61 13.04
CA VAL A 215 -11.85 -7.31 13.64
C VAL A 215 -12.00 -6.90 15.11
N LYS A 216 -11.29 -7.56 16.02
CA LYS A 216 -11.29 -7.24 17.47
C LYS A 216 -10.01 -6.54 17.95
N THR A 217 -9.03 -6.36 17.07
CA THR A 217 -7.75 -5.69 17.37
C THR A 217 -7.97 -4.19 17.64
N PRO A 218 -7.57 -3.68 18.81
CA PRO A 218 -7.62 -2.24 19.11
C PRO A 218 -6.87 -1.44 18.05
N THR A 219 -7.52 -0.44 17.45
CA THR A 219 -6.97 0.30 16.32
C THR A 219 -6.87 1.80 16.61
N LEU A 220 -5.72 2.39 16.33
CA LEU A 220 -5.49 3.85 16.30
C LEU A 220 -5.34 4.29 14.85
N ILE A 221 -6.39 4.90 14.29
CA ILE A 221 -6.37 5.42 12.91
C ILE A 221 -5.63 6.75 12.90
N LEU A 222 -4.57 6.84 12.08
CA LEU A 222 -3.84 8.07 11.82
C LEU A 222 -3.99 8.50 10.35
N TYR A 223 -4.02 9.81 10.13
CA TYR A 223 -3.93 10.43 8.82
C TYR A 223 -3.40 11.87 8.95
N GLY A 224 -2.84 12.39 7.86
CA GLY A 224 -2.57 13.83 7.72
C GLY A 224 -3.77 14.52 7.07
N GLU A 225 -4.17 15.68 7.59
CA GLU A 225 -5.34 16.43 7.09
C GLU A 225 -5.22 16.88 5.62
N LEU A 226 -3.98 17.06 5.14
CA LEU A 226 -3.68 17.46 3.76
C LEU A 226 -3.74 16.29 2.76
N ASP A 227 -3.81 15.03 3.20
CA ASP A 227 -4.02 13.89 2.31
C ASP A 227 -5.49 13.82 1.86
N ARG A 228 -5.77 14.46 0.73
CA ARG A 228 -7.12 14.50 0.15
C ARG A 228 -7.50 13.21 -0.60
N ILE A 229 -6.60 12.23 -0.70
CA ILE A 229 -6.79 11.00 -1.50
C ILE A 229 -6.95 9.79 -0.57
N LEU A 230 -5.87 9.29 0.04
CA LEU A 230 -5.87 8.02 0.76
C LEU A 230 -6.51 8.14 2.14
N ALA A 231 -6.27 9.22 2.89
CA ALA A 231 -6.90 9.43 4.19
C ALA A 231 -8.44 9.45 4.09
N ARG A 232 -9.00 10.17 3.11
CA ARG A 232 -10.45 10.21 2.89
C ARG A 232 -11.02 8.85 2.50
N GLU A 233 -10.33 8.06 1.69
CA GLU A 233 -10.80 6.72 1.30
C GLU A 233 -10.69 5.72 2.45
N SER A 234 -9.53 5.66 3.09
CA SER A 234 -9.25 4.74 4.19
C SER A 234 -10.13 5.02 5.41
N LEU A 235 -10.31 6.29 5.81
CA LEU A 235 -11.17 6.65 6.95
C LEU A 235 -12.65 6.29 6.74
N ARG A 236 -13.17 6.33 5.50
CA ARG A 236 -14.56 5.90 5.19
C ARG A 236 -14.79 4.42 5.52
N GLN A 237 -13.75 3.59 5.42
CA GLN A 237 -13.81 2.16 5.69
C GLN A 237 -13.39 1.82 7.12
N LEU A 238 -12.25 2.33 7.58
CA LEU A 238 -11.70 2.05 8.91
C LEU A 238 -12.60 2.54 10.06
N ARG A 239 -13.49 3.51 9.84
CA ARG A 239 -14.51 3.91 10.84
C ARG A 239 -15.49 2.79 11.21
N HIS A 240 -15.53 1.70 10.43
CA HIS A 240 -16.36 0.52 10.69
C HIS A 240 -15.66 -0.52 11.58
N LEU A 241 -14.38 -0.33 11.93
CA LEU A 241 -13.75 -1.08 13.03
C LEU A 241 -14.47 -0.78 14.36
N PRO A 242 -14.55 -1.73 15.30
CA PRO A 242 -15.13 -1.47 16.62
C PRO A 242 -14.17 -0.62 17.48
N ASN A 243 -14.72 0.42 18.13
CA ASN A 243 -14.03 1.32 19.06
C ASN A 243 -12.65 1.84 18.57
N PRO A 244 -12.55 2.45 17.38
CA PRO A 244 -11.28 2.96 16.88
C PRO A 244 -10.93 4.28 17.57
N LEU A 245 -9.71 4.35 18.12
CA LEU A 245 -9.12 5.64 18.49
C LEU A 245 -8.72 6.38 17.21
N ARG A 246 -8.78 7.71 17.24
CA ARG A 246 -8.37 8.59 16.13
C ARG A 246 -7.30 9.53 16.62
N GLY A 247 -6.26 9.72 15.81
CA GLY A 247 -5.24 10.73 16.03
C GLY A 247 -4.97 11.48 14.73
N GLU A 248 -4.89 12.80 14.81
CA GLU A 248 -4.54 13.65 13.68
C GLU A 248 -3.03 13.90 13.73
N ALA A 249 -2.34 13.70 12.61
CA ALA A 249 -0.95 14.08 12.46
C ALA A 249 -0.90 15.52 11.92
N ALA A 250 -0.38 16.43 12.74
CA ALA A 250 -0.06 17.81 12.38
C ALA A 250 1.22 17.90 11.53
#